data_AF-A0A133UH03-F1
#
_entry.id   AF-A0A133UH03-F1
#
_cell.length_a   1.000
_cell.length_b   1.000
_cell.length_c   1.000
_cell.angle_alpha   90.00
_cell.angle_beta   90.00
_cell.angle_gamma   90.00
#
_symmetry.space_group_name_H-M   'P 1'
#
loop_
_entity.id
_entity.type
_entity.pdbx_description
1 polymer ?
#
loop_
_entity_poly.entity_id
_entity_poly.type
_entity_poly.pdbx_seq_one_letter_code
_entity_poly.pdbx_strand_id
1 'polypeptide(L)'
;MNLEKYDEFTSWIKGKSDETKRKYRSILRDYCEFTGMNPEELIDEAEEDWNSSRRSRGKVKDRIKSFQEHLEEQYSMVTVRNKLFWLKSFYSDNNFPQDDVSIPRASPTNRAMKIRSDEIRKLVDHAPSLRDKTIILMMFQSGMDVSTICSLNYGHVARGLKNDEYPLPIRVKRPKERVNYVTFIAEDGIEALKAYFDHRKNRPVEWDEKNMPVEREGEPNWDDPLFTKEKKGKGRIRPTLIQKMMRKLAVESGLVSREEMENSKMNPCRPHALRKAFSSILEINGINSNIIDGFLGHSVDYDSAYSQQTEEELAKAYLEAEEDLRISEKKGIEEYDEKLDAFGKTIEELVQEKKRLEEEITELKEKYERIEERREESDEIMNRLFQDEEFREFVKEKLKEL
;
A
#
# COMPACT_ATOMS: atom_id res chain seq x y z
N MET A 1 -32.20 -6.61 22.73
CA MET A 1 -33.20 -5.66 22.22
C MET A 1 -32.94 -5.31 20.75
N ASN A 2 -33.97 -5.14 19.93
CA ASN A 2 -33.85 -4.70 18.53
C ASN A 2 -34.01 -3.17 18.48
N LEU A 3 -32.90 -2.44 18.34
CA LEU A 3 -32.87 -0.97 18.44
C LEU A 3 -33.46 -0.28 17.21
N GLU A 4 -33.51 -0.97 16.08
CA GLU A 4 -33.99 -0.46 14.79
C GLU A 4 -35.50 -0.17 14.78
N LYS A 5 -36.23 -0.56 15.82
CA LYS A 5 -37.66 -0.28 15.99
C LYS A 5 -37.95 1.09 16.60
N TYR A 6 -36.94 1.78 17.12
CA TYR A 6 -37.09 3.04 17.84
C TYR A 6 -36.63 4.22 16.99
N ASP A 7 -37.48 5.25 16.89
CA ASP A 7 -37.22 6.42 16.04
C ASP A 7 -36.04 7.26 16.57
N GLU A 8 -35.87 7.30 17.89
CA GLU A 8 -34.76 7.98 18.59
C GLU A 8 -33.42 7.41 18.14
N PHE A 9 -33.36 6.09 17.92
CA PHE A 9 -32.16 5.42 17.44
C PHE A 9 -31.98 5.56 15.94
N THR A 10 -33.03 5.35 15.13
CA THR A 10 -32.92 5.40 13.67
C THR A 10 -32.58 6.81 13.16
N SER A 11 -33.12 7.84 13.81
CA SER A 11 -32.77 9.24 13.58
C SER A 11 -31.30 9.52 13.89
N TRP A 12 -30.83 9.11 15.07
CA TRP A 12 -29.44 9.33 15.53
C TRP A 12 -28.38 8.72 14.60
N ILE A 13 -28.67 7.56 13.99
CA ILE A 13 -27.72 6.88 13.09
C ILE A 13 -27.83 7.33 11.63
N LYS A 14 -28.79 8.18 11.28
CA LYS A 14 -29.03 8.63 9.91
C LYS A 14 -27.82 9.40 9.37
N GLY A 15 -27.39 9.07 8.14
CA GLY A 15 -26.24 9.70 7.48
C GLY A 15 -24.86 9.34 8.06
N LYS A 16 -24.77 8.50 9.11
CA LYS A 16 -23.48 8.08 9.67
C LYS A 16 -22.86 6.92 8.87
N SER A 17 -21.54 6.75 8.97
CA SER A 17 -20.84 5.60 8.37
C SER A 17 -21.23 4.28 9.06
N ASP A 18 -21.14 3.14 8.38
CA ASP A 18 -21.54 1.85 8.95
C ASP A 18 -20.74 1.46 10.21
N GLU A 19 -19.46 1.85 10.27
CA GLU A 19 -18.66 1.65 11.48
C GLU A 19 -19.13 2.54 12.64
N THR A 20 -19.57 3.78 12.35
CA THR A 20 -20.20 4.64 13.36
C THR A 20 -21.51 4.06 13.83
N LYS A 21 -22.38 3.61 12.92
CA LYS A 21 -23.65 2.95 13.27
C LYS A 21 -23.43 1.74 14.17
N ARG A 22 -22.42 0.91 13.86
CA ARG A 22 -22.05 -0.26 14.67
C ARG A 22 -21.64 0.13 16.09
N LYS A 23 -20.84 1.19 16.25
CA LYS A 23 -20.43 1.71 17.57
C LYS A 23 -21.62 2.25 18.35
N TYR A 24 -22.47 3.05 17.70
CA TYR A 24 -23.66 3.68 18.28
C TYR A 24 -24.67 2.62 18.76
N ARG A 25 -24.93 1.61 17.91
CA ARG A 25 -25.75 0.45 18.28
C ARG A 25 -25.19 -0.27 19.51
N SER A 26 -23.87 -0.52 19.52
CA SER A 26 -23.24 -1.25 20.63
C SER A 26 -23.41 -0.51 21.94
N ILE A 27 -23.09 0.80 21.99
CA ILE A 27 -23.17 1.54 23.26
C ILE A 27 -24.60 1.73 23.74
N LEU A 28 -25.55 2.02 22.85
CA LEU A 28 -26.93 2.21 23.26
C LEU A 28 -27.51 0.89 23.78
N ARG A 29 -27.18 -0.24 23.15
CA ARG A 29 -27.59 -1.55 23.65
C ARG A 29 -27.01 -1.83 25.04
N ASP A 30 -25.71 -1.63 25.24
CA ASP A 30 -25.07 -1.84 26.54
C ASP A 30 -25.71 -0.94 27.62
N TYR A 31 -26.06 0.30 27.27
CA TYR A 31 -26.72 1.23 28.19
C TYR A 31 -28.16 0.83 28.51
N CYS A 32 -28.94 0.42 27.52
CA CYS A 32 -30.30 -0.08 27.72
C CYS A 32 -30.33 -1.37 28.55
N GLU A 33 -29.35 -2.26 28.37
CA GLU A 33 -29.18 -3.46 29.19
C GLU A 33 -28.83 -3.10 30.64
N PHE A 34 -28.02 -2.06 30.86
CA PHE A 34 -27.69 -1.56 32.20
C PHE A 34 -28.86 -0.89 32.90
N THR A 35 -29.64 -0.07 32.20
CA THR A 35 -30.76 0.70 32.78
C THR A 35 -32.05 -0.09 32.84
N GLY A 36 -32.19 -1.13 32.02
CA GLY A 36 -33.46 -1.84 31.79
C GLY A 36 -34.47 -1.04 30.96
N MET A 37 -34.06 0.12 30.41
CA MET A 37 -34.91 1.02 29.63
C MET A 37 -34.64 0.87 28.14
N ASN A 38 -35.66 1.12 27.33
CA ASN A 38 -35.53 1.22 25.88
C ASN A 38 -35.23 2.67 25.43
N PRO A 39 -34.87 2.92 24.16
CA PRO A 39 -34.50 4.26 23.69
C PRO A 39 -35.56 5.35 23.90
N GLU A 40 -36.85 5.02 23.75
CA GLU A 40 -37.97 5.95 23.98
C GLU A 40 -38.03 6.32 25.46
N GLU A 41 -38.05 5.33 26.36
CA GLU A 41 -38.06 5.53 27.82
C GLU A 41 -36.86 6.33 28.34
N LEU A 42 -35.68 6.18 27.69
CA LEU A 42 -34.49 6.96 28.02
C LEU A 42 -34.66 8.44 27.67
N ILE A 43 -35.36 8.75 26.58
CA ILE A 43 -35.65 10.12 26.16
C ILE A 43 -36.80 10.71 26.98
N ASP A 44 -37.83 9.92 27.29
CA ASP A 44 -38.91 10.32 28.20
C ASP A 44 -38.37 10.73 29.57
N GLU A 45 -37.45 9.94 30.16
CA GLU A 45 -36.78 10.31 31.42
C GLU A 45 -36.01 11.63 31.29
N ALA A 46 -35.36 11.85 30.14
CA ALA A 46 -34.63 13.09 29.89
C ALA A 46 -35.54 14.30 29.75
N GLU A 47 -36.72 14.14 29.13
CA GLU A 47 -37.73 15.19 29.04
C GLU A 47 -38.33 15.51 30.41
N GLU A 48 -38.66 14.49 31.21
CA GLU A 48 -39.14 14.67 32.58
C GLU A 48 -38.10 15.38 33.48
N ASP A 49 -36.83 14.97 33.40
CA ASP A 49 -35.73 15.58 34.15
C ASP A 49 -35.50 17.03 33.68
N TRP A 50 -35.63 17.30 32.38
CA TRP A 50 -35.53 18.65 31.82
C TRP A 50 -36.67 19.56 32.28
N ASN A 51 -37.89 19.06 32.36
CA ASN A 51 -39.07 19.82 32.80
C ASN A 51 -39.15 19.97 34.33
N SER A 52 -38.39 19.17 35.08
CA SER A 52 -38.32 19.24 36.54
C SER A 52 -37.68 20.54 37.07
N SER A 53 -37.95 20.85 38.34
CA SER A 53 -37.34 22.01 39.02
C SER A 53 -35.81 21.88 39.04
N ARG A 54 -35.06 22.99 38.97
CA ARG A 54 -33.58 22.98 39.03
C ARG A 54 -32.99 22.18 40.20
N ARG A 55 -33.70 22.06 41.32
CA ARG A 55 -33.27 21.29 42.50
C ARG A 55 -33.53 19.78 42.38
N SER A 56 -34.44 19.39 41.50
CA SER A 56 -34.86 18.01 41.29
C SER A 56 -34.30 17.40 40.00
N ARG A 57 -33.68 18.23 39.14
CA ARG A 57 -32.96 17.77 37.94
C ARG A 57 -31.70 17.00 38.31
N GLY A 58 -31.28 16.11 37.42
CA GLY A 58 -30.01 15.39 37.52
C GLY A 58 -30.16 13.88 37.50
N LYS A 59 -31.38 13.34 37.39
CA LYS A 59 -31.60 11.89 37.34
C LYS A 59 -30.84 11.25 36.18
N VAL A 60 -30.92 11.84 35.00
CA VAL A 60 -30.22 11.33 33.81
C VAL A 60 -28.71 11.43 34.00
N LYS A 61 -28.23 12.53 34.57
CA LYS A 61 -26.82 12.72 34.89
C LYS A 61 -26.29 11.65 35.84
N ASP A 62 -27.02 11.38 36.92
CA ASP A 62 -26.63 10.39 37.93
C ASP A 62 -26.66 8.97 37.34
N ARG A 63 -27.62 8.68 36.44
CA ARG A 63 -27.68 7.42 35.69
C ARG A 63 -26.49 7.23 34.75
N ILE A 64 -26.14 8.26 33.98
CA ILE A 64 -24.97 8.22 33.10
C ILE A 64 -23.68 8.06 33.92
N LYS A 65 -23.60 8.69 35.11
CA LYS A 65 -22.45 8.53 36.02
C LYS A 65 -22.37 7.09 36.57
N SER A 66 -23.49 6.52 36.99
CA SER A 66 -23.54 5.12 37.44
C SER A 66 -23.13 4.16 36.32
N PHE A 67 -23.53 4.45 35.08
CA PHE A 67 -23.09 3.68 33.92
C PHE A 67 -21.60 3.86 33.61
N GLN A 68 -21.05 5.07 33.80
CA GLN A 68 -19.61 5.29 33.70
C GLN A 68 -18.85 4.40 34.68
N GLU A 69 -19.26 4.35 35.96
CA GLU A 69 -18.64 3.51 36.99
C GLU A 69 -18.67 2.03 36.57
N HIS A 70 -19.81 1.55 36.05
CA HIS A 70 -19.93 0.20 35.49
C HIS A 70 -18.98 -0.05 34.30
N LEU A 71 -18.83 0.91 33.39
CA LEU A 71 -17.93 0.78 32.24
C LEU A 71 -16.44 0.76 32.65
N GLU A 72 -16.07 1.46 33.72
CA GLU A 72 -14.69 1.53 34.23
C GLU A 72 -14.20 0.18 34.77
N GLU A 73 -15.10 -0.67 35.26
CA GLU A 73 -14.78 -2.04 35.69
C GLU A 73 -14.40 -2.95 34.52
N GLN A 74 -14.97 -2.71 33.34
CA GLN A 74 -14.89 -3.62 32.19
C GLN A 74 -13.93 -3.13 31.10
N TYR A 75 -13.67 -1.82 31.05
CA TYR A 75 -13.00 -1.19 29.92
C TYR A 75 -11.88 -0.24 30.33
N SER A 76 -10.98 0.04 29.38
CA SER A 76 -9.96 1.09 29.58
C SER A 76 -10.60 2.48 29.61
N MET A 77 -10.00 3.42 30.35
CA MET A 77 -10.45 4.83 30.43
C MET A 77 -10.70 5.48 29.06
N VAL A 78 -9.88 5.16 28.04
CA VAL A 78 -10.07 5.69 26.67
C VAL A 78 -11.34 5.13 26.04
N THR A 79 -11.62 3.85 26.25
CA THR A 79 -12.84 3.19 25.78
C THR A 79 -14.07 3.76 26.49
N VAL A 80 -14.00 3.91 27.83
CA VAL A 80 -15.07 4.52 28.64
C VAL A 80 -15.38 5.92 28.13
N ARG A 81 -14.35 6.77 27.98
CA ARG A 81 -14.45 8.12 27.42
C ARG A 81 -15.21 8.11 26.08
N ASN A 82 -14.79 7.27 25.13
CA ASN A 82 -15.42 7.21 23.80
C ASN A 82 -16.87 6.72 23.86
N LYS A 83 -17.16 5.71 24.67
CA LYS A 83 -18.51 5.20 24.90
C LYS A 83 -19.43 6.31 25.45
N LEU A 84 -18.97 7.06 26.46
CA LEU A 84 -19.73 8.19 27.01
C LEU A 84 -19.92 9.32 25.99
N PHE A 85 -18.92 9.63 25.16
CA PHE A 85 -19.09 10.59 24.06
C PHE A 85 -20.20 10.19 23.10
N TRP A 86 -20.24 8.92 22.69
CA TRP A 86 -21.29 8.41 21.81
C TRP A 86 -22.65 8.46 22.51
N LEU A 87 -22.73 8.03 23.78
CA LEU A 87 -23.97 8.10 24.55
C LEU A 87 -24.49 9.54 24.70
N LYS A 88 -23.62 10.51 25.00
CA LYS A 88 -24.00 11.93 25.03
C LYS A 88 -24.51 12.42 23.67
N SER A 89 -23.94 11.93 22.56
CA SER A 89 -24.42 12.28 21.22
C SER A 89 -25.81 11.72 20.92
N PHE A 90 -26.20 10.57 21.51
CA PHE A 90 -27.57 10.06 21.38
C PHE A 90 -28.58 11.02 22.00
N TYR A 91 -28.31 11.46 23.25
CA TYR A 91 -29.15 12.43 23.92
C TYR A 91 -29.19 13.79 23.20
N SER A 92 -28.04 14.25 22.69
CA SER A 92 -27.94 15.52 21.95
C SER A 92 -28.70 15.50 20.62
N ASP A 93 -28.60 14.44 19.81
CA ASP A 93 -29.34 14.32 18.55
C ASP A 93 -30.86 14.21 18.79
N ASN A 94 -31.28 13.80 19.99
CA ASN A 94 -32.67 13.78 20.44
C ASN A 94 -33.08 15.05 21.24
N ASN A 95 -32.31 16.15 21.15
CA ASN A 95 -32.59 17.47 21.75
C ASN A 95 -32.47 17.58 23.29
N PHE A 96 -31.86 16.60 23.97
CA PHE A 96 -31.66 16.63 25.42
C PHE A 96 -30.17 16.57 25.80
N PRO A 97 -29.33 17.55 25.40
CA PRO A 97 -27.88 17.49 25.60
C PRO A 97 -27.49 17.34 27.08
N GLN A 98 -26.53 16.46 27.35
CA GLN A 98 -26.05 16.12 28.70
C GLN A 98 -24.70 16.77 29.00
N ASP A 99 -24.61 18.09 28.82
CA ASP A 99 -23.34 18.83 28.87
C ASP A 99 -22.68 18.82 30.26
N ASP A 100 -23.51 18.78 31.32
CA ASP A 100 -23.07 18.73 32.72
C ASP A 100 -22.45 17.40 33.16
N VAL A 101 -22.49 16.38 32.30
CA VAL A 101 -21.78 15.10 32.51
C VAL A 101 -20.32 15.28 32.12
N SER A 102 -19.46 15.26 33.14
CA SER A 102 -18.00 15.27 32.97
C SER A 102 -17.53 13.96 32.35
N ILE A 103 -16.83 14.06 31.22
CA ILE A 103 -16.23 12.89 30.58
C ILE A 103 -14.82 12.73 31.15
N PRO A 104 -14.43 11.53 31.62
CA PRO A 104 -13.14 11.33 32.22
C PRO A 104 -12.00 11.70 31.26
N ARG A 105 -10.95 12.30 31.82
CA ARG A 105 -9.68 12.49 31.11
C ARG A 105 -9.03 11.13 30.99
N ALA A 106 -8.72 10.73 29.77
CA ALA A 106 -8.04 9.47 29.50
C ALA A 106 -6.70 9.77 28.85
N SER A 107 -5.62 9.34 29.49
CA SER A 107 -4.30 9.29 28.85
C SER A 107 -4.16 7.94 28.15
N PRO A 108 -3.63 7.89 26.92
CA PRO A 108 -3.29 6.62 26.29
C PRO A 108 -2.24 5.89 27.14
N THR A 109 -2.61 4.75 27.73
CA THR A 109 -1.68 3.92 28.50
C THR A 109 -0.77 3.09 27.59
N ASN A 110 -1.21 2.78 26.37
CA ASN A 110 -0.46 1.96 25.42
C ASN A 110 0.30 2.83 24.41
N ARG A 111 1.61 2.97 24.62
CA ARG A 111 2.49 3.56 23.60
C ARG A 111 2.79 2.51 22.55
N ALA A 112 2.58 2.87 21.27
CA ALA A 112 3.13 2.06 20.19
C ALA A 112 4.66 2.05 20.33
N MET A 113 5.29 0.93 19.99
CA MET A 113 6.74 0.83 19.95
C MET A 113 7.29 1.91 19.00
N LYS A 114 8.38 2.55 19.40
CA LYS A 114 9.13 3.45 18.51
C LYS A 114 10.02 2.54 17.67
N ILE A 115 9.68 2.40 16.40
CA ILE A 115 10.36 1.49 15.49
C ILE A 115 11.32 2.29 14.61
N ARG A 116 12.54 1.79 14.38
CA ARG A 116 13.50 2.32 13.39
C ARG A 116 13.86 1.27 12.34
N SER A 117 14.64 1.68 11.34
CA SER A 117 14.90 0.92 10.10
C SER A 117 15.59 -0.42 10.34
N ASP A 118 16.42 -0.52 11.38
CA ASP A 118 17.05 -1.77 11.84
C ASP A 118 16.03 -2.78 12.36
N GLU A 119 15.02 -2.32 13.09
CA GLU A 119 13.92 -3.15 13.58
C GLU A 119 12.96 -3.53 12.43
N ILE A 120 12.77 -2.65 11.45
CA ILE A 120 12.03 -2.98 10.22
C ILE A 120 12.74 -4.08 9.44
N ARG A 121 14.07 -4.00 9.30
CA ARG A 121 14.87 -5.05 8.66
C ARG A 121 14.60 -6.40 9.32
N LYS A 122 14.65 -6.48 10.66
CA LYS A 122 14.31 -7.70 11.40
C LYS A 122 12.90 -8.22 11.09
N LEU A 123 11.89 -7.36 10.98
CA LEU A 123 10.53 -7.77 10.60
C LEU A 123 10.47 -8.33 9.18
N VAL A 124 11.12 -7.66 8.23
CA VAL A 124 11.16 -8.04 6.82
C VAL A 124 11.89 -9.38 6.63
N ASP A 125 12.99 -9.60 7.36
CA ASP A 125 13.76 -10.85 7.31
C ASP A 125 12.93 -12.06 7.77
N HIS A 126 12.03 -11.86 8.74
CA HIS A 126 11.15 -12.91 9.27
C HIS A 126 9.82 -13.02 8.50
N ALA A 127 9.53 -12.11 7.58
CA ALA A 127 8.27 -12.12 6.83
C ALA A 127 8.18 -13.37 5.92
N PRO A 128 7.07 -14.14 5.98
CA PRO A 128 6.99 -15.47 5.40
C PRO A 128 6.88 -15.47 3.87
N SER A 129 6.60 -14.32 3.27
CA SER A 129 6.37 -14.21 1.83
C SER A 129 6.79 -12.85 1.29
N LEU A 130 7.04 -12.80 -0.03
CA LEU A 130 7.33 -11.56 -0.73
C LEU A 130 6.21 -10.53 -0.55
N ARG A 131 4.94 -10.95 -0.57
CA ARG A 131 3.80 -10.07 -0.31
C ARG A 131 3.92 -9.39 1.05
N ASP A 132 4.19 -10.16 2.10
CA ASP A 132 4.23 -9.62 3.46
C ASP A 132 5.44 -8.69 3.64
N LYS A 133 6.59 -9.00 3.01
CA LYS A 133 7.75 -8.10 2.92
C LYS A 133 7.38 -6.76 2.28
N THR A 134 6.77 -6.80 1.10
CA THR A 134 6.34 -5.59 0.38
C THR A 134 5.34 -4.77 1.19
N ILE A 135 4.38 -5.41 1.86
CA ILE A 135 3.39 -4.72 2.71
C ILE A 135 4.09 -3.95 3.84
N ILE A 136 5.03 -4.59 4.55
CA ILE A 136 5.76 -3.97 5.67
C ILE A 136 6.55 -2.76 5.18
N LEU A 137 7.30 -2.93 4.09
CA LEU A 137 8.12 -1.88 3.49
C LEU A 137 7.29 -0.71 3.00
N MET A 138 6.22 -0.96 2.24
CA MET A 138 5.33 0.11 1.78
C MET A 138 4.68 0.86 2.95
N MET A 139 4.24 0.15 4.00
CA MET A 139 3.68 0.80 5.19
C MET A 139 4.68 1.69 5.92
N PHE A 140 5.93 1.23 6.01
CA PHE A 140 7.00 1.97 6.67
C PHE A 140 7.47 3.17 5.85
N GLN A 141 7.71 2.98 4.55
CA GLN A 141 8.29 4.01 3.68
C GLN A 141 7.29 5.07 3.22
N SER A 142 5.99 4.78 3.26
CA SER A 142 4.97 5.72 2.77
C SER A 142 4.06 6.26 3.87
N GLY A 143 4.17 5.73 5.09
CA GLY A 143 3.28 6.07 6.20
C GLY A 143 1.80 5.70 5.99
N MET A 144 1.44 4.87 5.00
CA MET A 144 0.03 4.53 4.74
C MET A 144 -0.60 3.74 5.90
N ASP A 145 -1.89 3.97 6.16
CA ASP A 145 -2.62 3.14 7.13
C ASP A 145 -3.01 1.78 6.53
N VAL A 146 -3.29 0.80 7.41
CA VAL A 146 -3.58 -0.58 7.01
C VAL A 146 -4.78 -0.69 6.07
N SER A 147 -5.78 0.18 6.22
CA SER A 147 -6.98 0.17 5.37
C SER A 147 -6.63 0.69 3.98
N THR A 148 -5.83 1.75 3.91
CA THR A 148 -5.31 2.29 2.66
C THR A 148 -4.51 1.22 1.90
N ILE A 149 -3.52 0.58 2.53
CA ILE A 149 -2.73 -0.49 1.88
C ILE A 149 -3.62 -1.60 1.34
N CYS A 150 -4.60 -2.05 2.13
CA CYS A 150 -5.53 -3.08 1.67
C CYS A 150 -6.38 -2.63 0.48
N SER A 151 -6.63 -1.33 0.31
CA SER A 151 -7.46 -0.77 -0.76
C SER A 151 -6.72 -0.50 -2.07
N LEU A 152 -5.38 -0.55 -2.08
CA LEU A 152 -4.60 -0.27 -3.29
C LEU A 152 -4.89 -1.29 -4.40
N ASN A 153 -4.94 -0.77 -5.63
CA ASN A 153 -4.92 -1.49 -6.91
C ASN A 153 -3.56 -1.37 -7.59
N TYR A 154 -3.27 -2.27 -8.52
CA TYR A 154 -2.07 -2.24 -9.36
C TYR A 154 -1.88 -0.89 -10.07
N GLY A 155 -2.97 -0.29 -10.56
CA GLY A 155 -2.94 1.01 -11.24
C GLY A 155 -2.33 2.16 -10.44
N HIS A 156 -2.31 2.08 -9.11
CA HIS A 156 -1.68 3.11 -8.26
C HIS A 156 -0.15 3.08 -8.31
N VAL A 157 0.45 1.94 -8.70
CA VAL A 157 1.91 1.77 -8.80
C VAL A 157 2.39 1.56 -10.22
N ALA A 158 1.52 1.05 -11.11
CA ALA A 158 1.87 0.61 -12.46
C ALA A 158 2.51 1.72 -13.29
N ARG A 159 1.99 2.95 -13.22
CA ARG A 159 2.52 4.09 -14.00
C ARG A 159 3.95 4.42 -13.57
N GLY A 160 4.16 4.64 -12.28
CA GLY A 160 5.49 5.00 -11.78
C GLY A 160 6.51 3.88 -11.99
N LEU A 161 6.11 2.62 -11.83
CA LEU A 161 6.97 1.47 -12.12
C LEU A 161 7.36 1.38 -13.59
N LYS A 162 6.43 1.65 -14.51
CA LYS A 162 6.69 1.62 -15.97
C LYS A 162 7.61 2.75 -16.41
N ASN A 163 7.54 3.89 -15.74
CA ASN A 163 8.33 5.08 -16.05
C ASN A 163 9.65 5.14 -15.27
N ASP A 164 9.95 4.12 -14.45
CA ASP A 164 11.06 4.11 -13.50
C ASP A 164 11.14 5.41 -12.65
N GLU A 165 9.97 5.91 -12.22
CA GLU A 165 9.84 7.09 -11.37
C GLU A 165 10.45 6.82 -9.98
N TYR A 166 11.22 7.78 -9.48
CA TYR A 166 11.90 7.68 -8.20
C TYR A 166 11.89 9.04 -7.45
N PRO A 167 11.53 9.07 -6.15
CA PRO A 167 10.93 7.97 -5.39
C PRO A 167 9.56 7.62 -5.97
N LEU A 168 9.09 6.37 -5.84
CA LEU A 168 7.90 5.92 -6.57
C LEU A 168 6.63 6.56 -5.99
N PRO A 169 5.88 7.37 -6.75
CA PRO A 169 4.68 8.04 -6.24
C PRO A 169 3.49 7.08 -6.15
N ILE A 170 2.83 7.12 -5.00
CA ILE A 170 1.59 6.40 -4.70
C ILE A 170 0.48 7.43 -4.50
N ARG A 171 -0.39 7.57 -5.50
CA ARG A 171 -1.51 8.51 -5.47
C ARG A 171 -2.72 7.79 -4.88
N VAL A 172 -3.29 8.33 -3.81
CA VAL A 172 -4.30 7.65 -2.99
C VAL A 172 -5.48 8.57 -2.72
N LYS A 173 -6.68 7.98 -2.71
CA LYS A 173 -7.88 8.62 -2.17
C LYS A 173 -8.24 8.01 -0.83
N ARG A 174 -8.30 8.81 0.24
CA ARG A 174 -8.70 8.34 1.57
C ARG A 174 -10.21 8.52 1.76
N PRO A 175 -11.02 7.44 1.84
CA PRO A 175 -12.48 7.58 1.94
C PRO A 175 -12.93 8.26 3.24
N LYS A 176 -12.21 8.00 4.35
CA LYS A 176 -12.56 8.50 5.68
C LYS A 176 -12.46 10.02 5.78
N GLU A 177 -11.37 10.58 5.26
CA GLU A 177 -11.12 12.03 5.27
C GLU A 177 -11.58 12.71 3.98
N ARG A 178 -11.96 11.94 2.95
CA ARG A 178 -12.34 12.40 1.60
C ARG A 178 -11.25 13.22 0.89
N VAL A 179 -9.99 13.02 1.25
CA VAL A 179 -8.82 13.71 0.68
C VAL A 179 -8.10 12.81 -0.33
N ASN A 180 -7.71 13.40 -1.45
CA ASN A 180 -6.73 12.81 -2.36
C ASN A 180 -5.34 13.30 -1.93
N TYR A 181 -4.38 12.39 -1.82
CA TYR A 181 -3.00 12.72 -1.48
C TYR A 181 -2.05 11.81 -2.26
N VAL A 182 -0.78 12.22 -2.29
CA VAL A 182 0.33 11.45 -2.81
C VAL A 182 1.31 11.20 -1.66
N THR A 183 1.90 10.03 -1.65
CA THR A 183 3.04 9.67 -0.80
C THR A 183 3.99 8.85 -1.67
N PHE A 184 5.15 8.48 -1.16
CA PHE A 184 6.17 7.79 -1.94
C PHE A 184 6.64 6.51 -1.26
N ILE A 185 7.27 5.64 -2.03
CA ILE A 185 8.09 4.54 -1.51
C ILE A 185 9.50 4.65 -2.08
N ALA A 186 10.49 4.31 -1.25
CA ALA A 186 11.90 4.34 -1.59
C ALA A 186 12.38 3.01 -2.20
N GLU A 187 13.67 2.91 -2.49
CA GLU A 187 14.29 1.80 -3.23
C GLU A 187 13.89 0.41 -2.69
N ASP A 188 14.04 0.15 -1.38
CA ASP A 188 13.68 -1.17 -0.81
C ASP A 188 12.22 -1.56 -1.10
N GLY A 189 11.30 -0.60 -1.00
CA GLY A 189 9.88 -0.82 -1.26
C GLY A 189 9.61 -1.09 -2.73
N ILE A 190 10.30 -0.38 -3.63
CA ILE A 190 10.22 -0.58 -5.09
C ILE A 190 10.75 -1.96 -5.46
N GLU A 191 11.92 -2.35 -4.95
CA GLU A 191 12.52 -3.66 -5.20
C GLU A 191 11.63 -4.80 -4.70
N ALA A 192 11.14 -4.69 -3.47
CA ALA A 192 10.23 -5.68 -2.90
C ALA A 192 8.92 -5.76 -3.71
N LEU A 193 8.45 -4.64 -4.25
CA LEU A 193 7.25 -4.60 -5.09
C LEU A 193 7.48 -5.29 -6.44
N LYS A 194 8.61 -5.02 -7.10
CA LYS A 194 9.03 -5.70 -8.35
C LYS A 194 9.14 -7.23 -8.12
N ALA A 195 9.85 -7.65 -7.06
CA ALA A 195 9.99 -9.07 -6.71
C ALA A 195 8.64 -9.75 -6.41
N TYR A 196 7.73 -9.05 -5.71
CA TYR A 196 6.38 -9.56 -5.48
C TYR A 196 5.58 -9.74 -6.77
N PHE A 197 5.69 -8.82 -7.72
CA PHE A 197 5.02 -8.97 -9.01
C PHE A 197 5.59 -10.10 -9.86
N ASP A 198 6.92 -10.29 -9.88
CA ASP A 198 7.52 -11.40 -10.61
C ASP A 198 7.10 -12.75 -10.02
N HIS A 199 7.01 -12.85 -8.70
CA HIS A 199 6.42 -14.01 -8.04
C HIS A 199 4.92 -14.19 -8.40
N ARG A 200 4.18 -13.10 -8.56
CA ARG A 200 2.75 -13.10 -8.94
C ARG A 200 2.52 -13.44 -10.40
N LYS A 201 3.43 -13.11 -11.33
CA LYS A 201 3.37 -13.54 -12.76
C LYS A 201 3.33 -15.07 -12.90
N ASN A 202 3.99 -15.77 -11.98
CA ASN A 202 3.99 -17.23 -11.91
C ASN A 202 2.77 -17.81 -11.16
N ARG A 203 1.90 -16.96 -10.57
CA ARG A 203 0.61 -17.31 -9.94
C ARG A 203 -0.46 -16.22 -10.15
N PRO A 204 -0.84 -15.94 -11.41
CA PRO A 204 -1.61 -14.76 -11.74
C PRO A 204 -3.11 -14.95 -11.53
N VAL A 205 -3.80 -13.83 -11.29
CA VAL A 205 -5.13 -13.79 -10.68
C VAL A 205 -6.02 -12.78 -11.39
N GLU A 206 -6.99 -13.27 -12.15
CA GLU A 206 -8.19 -12.57 -12.65
C GLU A 206 -9.20 -12.30 -11.55
N TRP A 207 -10.23 -11.48 -11.83
CA TRP A 207 -11.28 -11.16 -10.88
C TRP A 207 -12.65 -11.29 -11.54
N ASP A 208 -13.56 -12.01 -10.89
CA ASP A 208 -14.94 -12.13 -11.35
C ASP A 208 -15.74 -10.83 -11.09
N GLU A 209 -16.98 -10.82 -11.55
CA GLU A 209 -17.94 -9.70 -11.40
C GLU A 209 -18.17 -9.27 -9.94
N LYS A 210 -17.76 -10.09 -8.95
CA LYS A 210 -17.89 -9.84 -7.51
C LYS A 210 -16.56 -9.42 -6.87
N ASN A 211 -15.54 -9.07 -7.67
CA ASN A 211 -14.18 -8.81 -7.20
C ASN A 211 -13.61 -10.00 -6.41
N MET A 212 -13.91 -11.23 -6.84
CA MET A 212 -13.30 -12.45 -6.30
C MET A 212 -12.23 -12.98 -7.26
N PRO A 213 -11.07 -13.41 -6.75
CA PRO A 213 -9.98 -13.81 -7.61
C PRO A 213 -10.16 -15.19 -8.23
N VAL A 214 -9.82 -15.29 -9.51
CA VAL A 214 -9.80 -16.47 -10.38
C VAL A 214 -8.38 -16.60 -10.94
N GLU A 215 -7.84 -17.79 -11.15
CA GLU A 215 -6.47 -17.91 -11.69
C GLU A 215 -6.46 -17.63 -13.20
N ARG A 216 -5.59 -16.73 -13.68
CA ARG A 216 -5.39 -16.42 -15.12
C ARG A 216 -3.95 -16.01 -15.37
N GLU A 217 -3.29 -16.62 -16.34
CA GLU A 217 -1.95 -16.26 -16.85
C GLU A 217 -1.85 -14.79 -17.33
N GLY A 218 -0.81 -14.07 -16.88
CA GLY A 218 -0.48 -12.72 -17.34
C GLY A 218 -0.21 -11.67 -16.25
N GLU A 219 0.01 -10.43 -16.69
CA GLU A 219 0.19 -9.27 -15.80
C GLU A 219 -1.14 -8.84 -15.14
N PRO A 220 -1.12 -8.26 -13.92
CA PRO A 220 -2.33 -7.72 -13.29
C PRO A 220 -2.97 -6.59 -14.13
N ASN A 221 -4.30 -6.53 -14.16
CA ASN A 221 -5.01 -5.39 -14.74
C ASN A 221 -4.97 -4.16 -13.82
N TRP A 222 -5.31 -3.00 -14.37
CA TRP A 222 -5.22 -1.70 -13.66
C TRP A 222 -6.03 -1.66 -12.36
N ASP A 223 -7.23 -2.24 -12.36
CA ASP A 223 -8.14 -2.27 -11.21
C ASP A 223 -7.93 -3.45 -10.27
N ASP A 224 -7.00 -4.36 -10.60
CA ASP A 224 -6.72 -5.52 -9.77
C ASP A 224 -6.16 -5.06 -8.41
N PRO A 225 -6.63 -5.62 -7.29
CA PRO A 225 -6.01 -5.43 -5.99
C PRO A 225 -4.50 -5.64 -6.04
N LEU A 226 -3.77 -4.69 -5.44
CA LEU A 226 -2.33 -4.76 -5.31
C LEU A 226 -1.91 -5.99 -4.49
N PHE A 227 -2.57 -6.17 -3.34
CA PHE A 227 -2.32 -7.27 -2.42
C PHE A 227 -3.52 -8.21 -2.25
N THR A 228 -3.25 -9.50 -2.42
CA THR A 228 -4.24 -10.57 -2.32
C THR A 228 -3.95 -11.52 -1.16
N LYS A 229 -4.93 -12.32 -0.78
CA LYS A 229 -4.75 -13.41 0.21
C LYS A 229 -3.94 -14.55 -0.41
N GLU A 230 -3.08 -15.18 0.39
CA GLU A 230 -2.15 -16.24 -0.08
C GLU A 230 -2.65 -17.67 0.13
N LYS A 231 -3.45 -17.92 1.18
CA LYS A 231 -3.97 -19.26 1.51
C LYS A 231 -5.47 -19.34 1.28
N LYS A 232 -5.98 -20.54 0.89
CA LYS A 232 -7.39 -21.03 0.82
C LYS A 232 -8.50 -19.97 0.95
N GLY A 233 -8.39 -18.89 0.18
CA GLY A 233 -9.13 -17.69 0.43
C GLY A 233 -8.90 -16.78 -0.74
N LYS A 234 -9.85 -16.80 -1.66
CA LYS A 234 -9.88 -15.87 -2.79
C LYS A 234 -10.23 -14.48 -2.22
N GLY A 235 -9.44 -13.45 -2.51
CA GLY A 235 -9.84 -12.05 -2.34
C GLY A 235 -8.69 -11.07 -2.12
N ARG A 236 -9.03 -9.77 -2.19
CA ARG A 236 -8.25 -8.67 -1.62
C ARG A 236 -7.87 -8.97 -0.16
N ILE A 237 -6.65 -8.63 0.22
CA ILE A 237 -6.20 -8.76 1.60
C ILE A 237 -7.05 -7.88 2.54
N ARG A 238 -7.27 -8.34 3.77
CA ARG A 238 -8.06 -7.61 4.78
C ARG A 238 -7.15 -7.05 5.88
N PRO A 239 -7.49 -5.91 6.49
CA PRO A 239 -6.70 -5.33 7.59
C PRO A 239 -6.42 -6.29 8.74
N THR A 240 -7.39 -7.17 9.05
CA THR A 240 -7.25 -8.19 10.09
C THR A 240 -6.16 -9.22 9.80
N LEU A 241 -5.88 -9.51 8.53
CA LEU A 241 -4.81 -10.43 8.14
C LEU A 241 -3.44 -9.79 8.32
N ILE A 242 -3.28 -8.53 7.92
CA ILE A 242 -2.04 -7.76 8.15
C ILE A 242 -1.78 -7.60 9.64
N GLN A 243 -2.81 -7.30 10.44
CA GLN A 243 -2.66 -7.22 11.91
C GLN A 243 -2.22 -8.53 12.55
N LYS A 244 -2.76 -9.67 12.10
CA LYS A 244 -2.34 -11.00 12.56
C LYS A 244 -0.91 -11.33 12.14
N MET A 245 -0.56 -11.03 10.88
CA MET A 245 0.80 -11.18 10.36
C MET A 245 1.80 -10.37 11.19
N MET A 246 1.55 -9.07 11.41
CA MET A 246 2.42 -8.21 12.21
C MET A 246 2.55 -8.69 13.66
N ARG A 247 1.45 -9.18 14.29
CA ARG A 247 1.52 -9.74 15.65
C ARG A 247 2.43 -10.96 15.70
N LYS A 248 2.35 -11.84 14.71
CA LYS A 248 3.20 -13.03 14.60
C LYS A 248 4.66 -12.63 14.41
N LEU A 249 4.93 -11.75 13.45
CA LEU A 249 6.29 -11.31 13.14
C LEU A 249 6.95 -10.57 14.30
N ALA A 250 6.22 -9.72 15.03
CA ALA A 250 6.77 -9.03 16.19
C ALA A 250 7.35 -9.98 17.25
N VAL A 251 6.75 -11.16 17.42
CA VAL A 251 7.23 -12.19 18.34
C VAL A 251 8.34 -13.01 17.70
N GLU A 252 8.19 -13.41 16.43
CA GLU A 252 9.17 -14.24 15.72
C GLU A 252 10.50 -13.50 15.50
N SER A 253 10.47 -12.20 15.25
CA SER A 253 11.66 -11.37 15.07
C SER A 253 12.34 -10.97 16.39
N GLY A 254 11.74 -11.32 17.54
CA GLY A 254 12.24 -10.95 18.86
C GLY A 254 12.08 -9.47 19.23
N LEU A 255 11.37 -8.67 18.43
CA LEU A 255 11.10 -7.27 18.77
C LEU A 255 10.20 -7.12 19.99
N VAL A 256 9.23 -8.02 20.14
CA VAL A 256 8.31 -8.06 21.28
C VAL A 256 8.37 -9.45 21.89
N SER A 257 8.65 -9.52 23.20
CA SER A 257 8.65 -10.81 23.89
C SER A 257 7.23 -11.42 23.94
N ARG A 258 7.12 -12.75 24.05
CA ARG A 258 5.81 -13.41 24.20
C ARG A 258 5.04 -12.89 25.41
N GLU A 259 5.73 -12.75 26.54
CA GLU A 259 5.19 -12.21 27.78
C GLU A 259 4.67 -10.78 27.60
N GLU A 260 5.45 -9.90 26.96
CA GLU A 260 5.01 -8.54 26.65
C GLU A 260 3.79 -8.52 25.73
N MET A 261 3.74 -9.40 24.72
CA MET A 261 2.62 -9.51 23.79
C MET A 261 1.33 -10.01 24.44
N GLU A 262 1.44 -10.86 25.45
CA GLU A 262 0.30 -11.39 26.24
C GLU A 262 -0.20 -10.38 27.27
N ASN A 263 0.72 -9.68 27.94
CA ASN A 263 0.40 -8.65 28.93
C ASN A 263 -0.06 -7.33 28.30
N SER A 264 0.22 -7.11 27.01
CA SER A 264 -0.19 -5.92 26.29
C SER A 264 -1.63 -6.02 25.79
N LYS A 265 -2.46 -5.03 26.17
CA LYS A 265 -3.84 -4.89 25.65
C LYS A 265 -3.90 -4.69 24.12
N MET A 266 -2.80 -4.28 23.50
CA MET A 266 -2.67 -4.09 22.04
C MET A 266 -1.29 -4.55 21.58
N ASN A 267 -1.18 -5.06 20.35
CA ASN A 267 0.13 -5.36 19.74
C ASN A 267 1.01 -4.09 19.71
N PRO A 268 2.17 -4.06 20.41
CA PRO A 268 3.08 -2.90 20.42
C PRO A 268 3.64 -2.56 19.03
N CYS A 269 3.93 -3.60 18.23
CA CYS A 269 4.43 -3.54 16.86
C CYS A 269 3.28 -3.76 15.84
N ARG A 270 2.15 -3.08 16.07
CA ARG A 270 1.01 -3.08 15.15
C ARG A 270 1.34 -2.27 13.87
N PRO A 271 0.57 -2.42 12.79
CA PRO A 271 0.81 -1.65 11.56
C PRO A 271 0.89 -0.12 11.75
N HIS A 272 0.17 0.42 12.75
CA HIS A 272 0.24 1.84 13.08
C HIS A 272 1.59 2.28 13.69
N ALA A 273 2.40 1.37 14.23
CA ALA A 273 3.76 1.67 14.68
C ALA A 273 4.67 2.03 13.48
N LEU A 274 4.52 1.33 12.35
CA LEU A 274 5.23 1.63 11.10
C LEU A 274 4.90 3.04 10.59
N ARG A 275 3.61 3.39 10.58
CA ARG A 275 3.15 4.73 10.21
C ARG A 275 3.67 5.82 11.14
N LYS A 276 3.81 5.53 12.44
CA LYS A 276 4.41 6.48 13.39
C LYS A 276 5.91 6.63 13.20
N ALA A 277 6.59 5.53 12.86
CA ALA A 277 8.01 5.55 12.54
C ALA A 277 8.26 6.46 11.33
N PHE A 278 7.47 6.33 10.25
CA PHE A 278 7.49 7.24 9.11
C PHE A 278 7.39 8.71 9.53
N SER A 279 6.30 9.10 10.20
CA SER A 279 6.10 10.49 10.67
C SER A 279 7.27 11.00 11.49
N SER A 280 7.75 10.16 12.44
CA SER A 280 8.85 10.52 13.32
C SER A 280 10.17 10.69 12.58
N ILE A 281 10.44 9.88 11.56
CA ILE A 281 11.65 9.99 10.74
C ILE A 281 11.62 11.30 9.94
N LEU A 282 10.49 11.62 9.32
CA LEU A 282 10.34 12.86 8.57
C LEU A 282 10.46 14.09 9.49
N GLU A 283 9.85 14.05 10.68
CA GLU A 283 9.97 15.10 11.69
C GLU A 283 11.42 15.32 12.14
N ILE A 284 12.18 14.23 12.37
CA ILE A 284 13.59 14.30 12.78
C ILE A 284 14.46 14.93 11.68
N ASN A 285 14.15 14.65 10.41
CA ASN A 285 14.80 15.25 9.25
C ASN A 285 14.32 16.69 8.95
N GLY A 286 13.47 17.27 9.80
CA GLY A 286 13.07 18.67 9.70
C GLY A 286 11.99 18.96 8.67
N ILE A 287 11.32 17.94 8.14
CA ILE A 287 10.24 18.12 7.16
C ILE A 287 9.04 18.79 7.83
N ASN A 288 8.44 19.75 7.12
CA ASN A 288 7.32 20.53 7.62
C ASN A 288 6.12 19.64 8.00
N SER A 289 5.54 19.84 9.20
CA SER A 289 4.44 19.01 9.70
C SER A 289 3.22 18.95 8.78
N ASN A 290 2.90 20.02 8.04
CA ASN A 290 1.80 20.01 7.08
C ASN A 290 2.08 19.09 5.88
N ILE A 291 3.34 19.00 5.44
CA ILE A 291 3.78 18.07 4.39
C ILE A 291 3.66 16.64 4.91
N ILE A 292 4.11 16.39 6.14
CA ILE A 292 4.01 15.08 6.80
C ILE A 292 2.54 14.66 6.94
N ASP A 293 1.68 15.55 7.41
CA ASP A 293 0.23 15.31 7.52
C ASP A 293 -0.40 15.03 6.15
N GLY A 294 0.06 15.71 5.11
CA GLY A 294 -0.31 15.44 3.71
C GLY A 294 0.09 14.06 3.22
N PHE A 295 1.34 13.63 3.43
CA PHE A 295 1.80 12.25 3.14
C PHE A 295 1.04 11.19 3.92
N LEU A 296 0.62 11.53 5.13
CA LEU A 296 -0.22 10.67 5.96
C LEU A 296 -1.68 10.67 5.50
N GLY A 297 -2.11 11.57 4.61
CA GLY A 297 -3.49 11.71 4.18
C GLY A 297 -4.41 12.16 5.32
N HIS A 298 -3.90 13.02 6.21
CA HIS A 298 -4.72 13.79 7.13
C HIS A 298 -5.44 14.92 6.37
N SER A 299 -6.58 15.37 6.89
CA SER A 299 -7.22 16.57 6.34
C SER A 299 -6.32 17.76 6.62
N VAL A 300 -5.67 18.25 5.58
CA VAL A 300 -4.89 19.47 5.63
C VAL A 300 -5.73 20.61 5.07
N ASP A 301 -5.56 21.81 5.62
CA ASP A 301 -6.27 22.99 5.14
C ASP A 301 -5.88 23.29 3.68
N TYR A 302 -6.77 23.97 2.95
CA TYR A 302 -6.51 24.34 1.57
C TYR A 302 -5.23 25.17 1.42
N ASP A 303 -4.93 26.01 2.41
CA ASP A 303 -3.72 26.86 2.47
C ASP A 303 -2.51 26.14 3.10
N SER A 304 -2.58 24.83 3.33
CA SER A 304 -1.45 24.08 3.88
C SER A 304 -0.29 24.00 2.88
N ALA A 305 0.94 23.90 3.41
CA ALA A 305 2.15 23.77 2.60
C ALA A 305 2.07 22.58 1.62
N TYR A 306 1.42 21.49 2.02
CA TYR A 306 1.22 20.33 1.16
C TYR A 306 0.33 20.64 -0.06
N SER A 307 -0.79 21.33 0.15
CA SER A 307 -1.74 21.67 -0.93
C SER A 307 -1.16 22.61 -1.99
N GLN A 308 -0.17 23.41 -1.60
CA GLN A 308 0.49 24.39 -2.47
C GLN A 308 1.65 23.80 -3.28
N GLN A 309 2.18 22.65 -2.86
CA GLN A 309 3.34 22.02 -3.48
C GLN A 309 2.96 21.13 -4.65
N THR A 310 3.82 21.13 -5.66
CA THR A 310 3.79 20.17 -6.76
C THR A 310 4.27 18.79 -6.30
N GLU A 311 3.92 17.75 -7.05
CA GLU A 311 4.39 16.39 -6.77
C GLU A 311 5.92 16.29 -6.77
N GLU A 312 6.61 17.06 -7.62
CA GLU A 312 8.07 17.11 -7.68
C GLU A 312 8.68 17.76 -6.42
N GLU A 313 8.07 18.81 -5.89
CA GLU A 313 8.50 19.43 -4.63
C GLU A 313 8.26 18.51 -3.44
N LEU A 314 7.13 17.81 -3.43
CA LEU A 314 6.84 16.77 -2.44
C LEU A 314 7.84 15.61 -2.52
N ALA A 315 8.22 15.18 -3.73
CA ALA A 315 9.24 14.16 -3.92
C ALA A 315 10.60 14.63 -3.37
N LYS A 316 11.00 15.89 -3.63
CA LYS A 316 12.23 16.47 -3.05
C LYS A 316 12.21 16.47 -1.53
N ALA A 317 11.12 16.92 -0.92
CA ALA A 317 10.97 16.90 0.54
C ALA A 317 11.01 15.47 1.10
N TYR A 318 10.43 14.49 0.42
CA TYR A 318 10.51 13.08 0.81
C TYR A 318 11.96 12.56 0.78
N LEU A 319 12.72 12.91 -0.25
CA LEU A 319 14.10 12.47 -0.43
C LEU A 319 15.05 12.97 0.66
N GLU A 320 14.75 14.10 1.31
CA GLU A 320 15.52 14.60 2.46
C GLU A 320 15.57 13.60 3.63
N ALA A 321 14.54 12.76 3.78
CA ALA A 321 14.45 11.73 4.83
C ALA A 321 14.67 10.30 4.31
N GLU A 322 14.99 10.12 3.03
CA GLU A 322 15.02 8.80 2.40
C GLU A 322 16.04 7.86 3.07
N GLU A 323 17.23 8.38 3.40
CA GLU A 323 18.31 7.57 3.97
C GLU A 323 17.85 6.85 5.26
N ASP A 324 17.06 7.54 6.09
CA ASP A 324 16.47 6.96 7.29
C ASP A 324 15.25 6.06 7.00
N LEU A 325 14.61 6.17 5.84
CA LEU A 325 13.50 5.30 5.42
C LEU A 325 13.98 4.01 4.73
N ARG A 326 15.25 3.93 4.37
CA ARG A 326 15.86 2.72 3.81
C ARG A 326 16.22 1.72 4.89
N ILE A 327 16.03 0.44 4.57
CA ILE A 327 16.42 -0.67 5.41
C ILE A 327 17.59 -1.45 4.85
N SER A 328 17.90 -1.37 3.55
CA SER A 328 19.19 -1.82 3.04
C SER A 328 20.29 -0.94 3.63
N GLU A 329 21.36 -1.54 4.16
CA GLU A 329 22.59 -0.76 4.32
C GLU A 329 23.01 -0.27 2.94
N LYS A 330 23.72 0.87 2.85
CA LYS A 330 24.59 1.10 1.70
C LYS A 330 25.46 -0.16 1.61
N LYS A 331 25.11 -1.12 0.74
CA LYS A 331 26.12 -2.04 0.22
C LYS A 331 27.25 -1.12 -0.19
N GLY A 332 28.42 -1.30 0.42
CA GLY A 332 29.55 -0.41 0.22
C GLY A 332 29.65 -0.11 -1.26
N ILE A 333 29.80 1.16 -1.60
CA ILE A 333 29.92 1.64 -2.98
C ILE A 333 30.90 0.74 -3.76
N GLU A 334 31.91 0.18 -3.08
CA GLU A 334 32.83 -0.86 -3.54
C GLU A 334 32.19 -2.09 -4.21
N GLU A 335 31.12 -2.70 -3.69
CA GLU A 335 30.52 -3.91 -4.29
C GLU A 335 29.71 -3.60 -5.58
N TYR A 336 29.22 -2.36 -5.68
CA TYR A 336 28.58 -1.85 -6.90
C TYR A 336 29.62 -1.36 -7.90
N ASP A 337 30.71 -0.72 -7.45
CA ASP A 337 31.84 -0.32 -8.28
C ASP A 337 32.53 -1.55 -8.89
N GLU A 338 32.75 -2.62 -8.13
CA GLU A 338 33.32 -3.87 -8.65
C GLU A 338 32.40 -4.51 -9.71
N LYS A 339 31.08 -4.47 -9.50
CA LYS A 339 30.11 -4.98 -10.50
C LYS A 339 30.02 -4.05 -11.71
N LEU A 340 30.04 -2.74 -11.53
CA LEU A 340 30.03 -1.75 -12.61
C LEU A 340 31.31 -1.84 -13.44
N ASP A 341 32.47 -2.05 -12.81
CA ASP A 341 33.75 -2.30 -13.49
C ASP A 341 33.73 -3.63 -14.25
N ALA A 342 33.16 -4.69 -13.66
CA ALA A 342 33.00 -5.97 -14.35
C ALA A 342 32.04 -5.87 -15.55
N PHE A 343 30.93 -5.13 -15.41
CA PHE A 343 30.01 -4.84 -16.50
C PHE A 343 30.66 -3.96 -17.57
N GLY A 344 31.43 -2.95 -17.18
CA GLY A 344 32.17 -2.07 -18.08
C GLY A 344 33.14 -2.85 -18.96
N LYS A 345 33.92 -3.77 -18.36
CA LYS A 345 34.81 -4.69 -19.09
C LYS A 345 34.05 -5.59 -20.06
N THR A 346 32.91 -6.15 -19.62
CA THR A 346 32.07 -6.99 -20.49
C THR A 346 31.51 -6.19 -21.67
N ILE A 347 31.12 -4.93 -21.47
CA ILE A 347 30.65 -4.04 -22.53
C ILE A 347 31.78 -3.72 -23.50
N GLU A 348 32.99 -3.43 -23.01
CA GLU A 348 34.15 -3.19 -23.88
C GLU A 348 34.47 -4.41 -24.75
N GLU A 349 34.45 -5.62 -24.18
CA GLU A 349 34.64 -6.87 -24.93
C GLU A 349 33.57 -7.05 -26.01
N LEU A 350 32.29 -6.83 -25.67
CA LEU A 350 31.18 -6.91 -26.62
C LEU A 350 31.27 -5.85 -27.73
N VAL A 351 31.74 -4.64 -27.42
CA VAL A 351 31.95 -3.58 -28.41
C VAL A 351 33.11 -3.92 -29.35
N GLN A 352 34.20 -4.48 -28.83
CA GLN A 352 35.31 -4.93 -29.66
C GLN A 352 34.90 -6.08 -30.60
N GLU A 353 34.17 -7.07 -30.08
CA GLU A 353 33.69 -8.19 -30.89
C GLU A 353 32.67 -7.73 -31.93
N LYS A 354 31.78 -6.80 -31.59
CA LYS A 354 30.86 -6.18 -32.56
C LYS A 354 31.64 -5.50 -33.70
N LYS A 355 32.67 -4.72 -33.37
CA LYS A 355 33.48 -4.03 -34.38
C LYS A 355 34.19 -5.02 -35.31
N ARG A 356 34.74 -6.10 -34.75
CA ARG A 356 35.37 -7.18 -35.52
C ARG A 356 34.36 -7.86 -36.46
N LEU A 357 33.17 -8.16 -35.97
CA LEU A 357 32.10 -8.74 -36.80
C LEU A 357 31.65 -7.78 -37.91
N GLU A 358 31.60 -6.47 -37.65
CA GLU A 358 31.29 -5.45 -38.67
C GLU A 358 32.37 -5.39 -39.77
N GLU A 359 33.65 -5.49 -39.40
CA GLU A 359 34.77 -5.60 -40.35
C GLU A 359 34.68 -6.88 -41.19
N GLU A 360 34.42 -8.03 -40.56
CA GLU A 360 34.28 -9.31 -41.26
C GLU A 360 33.06 -9.33 -42.20
N ILE A 361 31.93 -8.75 -41.79
CA ILE A 361 30.75 -8.57 -42.67
C ILE A 361 31.11 -7.70 -43.87
N THR A 362 31.92 -6.67 -43.69
CA THR A 362 32.34 -5.77 -44.78
C THR A 362 33.22 -6.52 -45.78
N GLU A 363 34.21 -7.27 -45.31
CA GLU A 363 35.04 -8.10 -46.19
C GLU A 363 34.24 -9.17 -46.94
N LEU A 364 33.26 -9.79 -46.28
CA LEU A 364 32.38 -10.77 -46.91
C LEU A 364 31.51 -10.14 -47.99
N LYS A 365 31.01 -8.91 -47.79
CA LYS A 365 30.27 -8.17 -48.82
C LYS A 365 31.13 -7.87 -50.04
N GLU A 366 32.37 -7.40 -49.87
CA GLU A 366 33.28 -7.16 -50.99
C GLU A 366 33.65 -8.44 -51.75
N LYS A 367 33.80 -9.56 -51.04
CA LYS A 367 34.02 -10.87 -51.67
C LYS A 367 32.79 -11.32 -52.45
N TYR A 368 31.59 -11.08 -51.91
CA TYR A 368 30.33 -11.40 -52.57
C TYR A 368 30.15 -10.59 -53.85
N GLU A 369 30.37 -9.28 -53.81
CA GLU A 369 30.32 -8.40 -55.01
C GLU A 369 31.29 -8.90 -56.09
N ARG A 370 32.54 -9.22 -55.74
CA ARG A 370 33.52 -9.77 -56.68
C ARG A 370 33.12 -11.12 -57.29
N ILE A 371 32.35 -11.93 -56.57
CA ILE A 371 31.83 -13.20 -57.09
C ILE A 371 30.65 -12.91 -58.03
N GLU A 372 29.80 -11.96 -57.69
CA GLU A 372 28.66 -11.53 -58.49
C GLU A 372 29.11 -10.93 -59.83
N GLU A 373 30.10 -10.03 -59.83
CA GLU A 373 30.71 -9.47 -61.04
C GLU A 373 31.27 -10.57 -61.96
N ARG A 374 32.04 -11.52 -61.42
CA ARG A 374 32.55 -12.65 -62.21
C ARG A 374 31.45 -13.54 -62.76
N ARG A 375 30.35 -13.70 -62.02
CA ARG A 375 29.20 -14.47 -62.48
C ARG A 375 28.53 -13.77 -63.66
N GLU A 376 28.32 -12.46 -63.57
CA GLU A 376 27.78 -11.65 -64.66
C GLU A 376 28.68 -11.70 -65.91
N GLU A 377 29.99 -11.55 -65.75
CA GLU A 377 30.96 -11.71 -66.86
C GLU A 377 30.89 -13.11 -67.48
N SER A 378 30.81 -14.15 -66.65
CA SER A 378 30.69 -15.54 -67.12
C SER A 378 29.37 -15.77 -67.86
N ASP A 379 28.26 -15.20 -67.38
CA ASP A 379 26.94 -15.28 -68.01
C ASP A 379 26.93 -14.53 -69.36
N GLU A 380 27.61 -13.38 -69.47
CA GLU A 380 27.81 -12.66 -70.73
C GLU A 380 28.62 -13.46 -71.75
N ILE A 381 29.75 -14.04 -71.33
CA ILE A 381 30.61 -14.86 -72.19
C ILE A 381 29.83 -16.08 -72.68
N MET A 382 29.11 -16.76 -71.78
CA MET A 382 28.25 -17.89 -72.13
C MET A 382 27.17 -17.49 -73.12
N ASN A 383 26.50 -16.35 -72.92
CA ASN A 383 25.49 -15.85 -73.86
C ASN A 383 26.07 -15.54 -75.24
N ARG A 384 27.28 -14.96 -75.34
CA ARG A 384 27.96 -14.70 -76.62
C ARG A 384 28.36 -16.00 -77.32
N LEU A 385 28.95 -16.95 -76.60
CA LEU A 385 29.29 -18.28 -77.13
C LEU A 385 28.05 -19.02 -77.63
N PHE A 386 26.95 -18.93 -76.89
CA PHE A 386 25.67 -19.48 -77.31
C PHE A 386 25.02 -18.70 -78.46
N GLN A 387 25.51 -17.55 -78.91
CA GLN A 387 25.01 -16.87 -80.13
C GLN A 387 25.86 -17.17 -81.37
N ASP A 388 27.05 -17.73 -81.19
CA ASP A 388 27.95 -18.16 -82.26
C ASP A 388 27.43 -19.46 -82.93
N GLU A 389 27.26 -19.43 -84.25
CA GLU A 389 26.73 -20.56 -85.03
C GLU A 389 27.72 -21.74 -85.10
N GLU A 390 29.03 -21.49 -85.20
CA GLU A 390 30.04 -22.56 -85.25
C GLU A 390 30.12 -23.28 -83.90
N PHE A 391 30.05 -22.53 -82.79
CA PHE A 391 30.04 -23.12 -81.45
C PHE A 391 28.75 -23.92 -81.19
N ARG A 392 27.59 -23.43 -81.64
CA ARG A 392 26.31 -24.18 -81.55
C ARG A 392 26.34 -25.48 -82.34
N GLU A 393 26.93 -25.49 -83.53
CA GLU A 393 27.07 -26.71 -84.32
C GLU A 393 28.04 -27.70 -83.67
N PHE A 394 29.20 -27.22 -83.20
CA PHE A 394 30.19 -28.03 -82.47
C PHE A 394 29.59 -28.71 -81.22
N VAL A 395 28.84 -27.95 -80.40
CA VAL A 395 28.16 -28.49 -79.22
C VAL A 395 27.07 -29.50 -79.61
N LYS A 396 26.30 -29.25 -80.68
CA LYS A 396 25.32 -30.22 -81.21
C LYS A 396 25.98 -31.50 -81.73
N GLU A 397 27.17 -31.40 -82.30
CA GLU A 397 27.92 -32.54 -82.81
C GLU A 397 28.47 -33.39 -81.66
N LYS A 398 29.06 -32.76 -80.64
CA LYS A 398 29.52 -33.45 -79.42
C LYS A 398 28.40 -34.05 -78.58
N LEU A 399 27.23 -33.41 -78.51
CA LEU A 399 26.04 -33.98 -77.84
C LEU A 399 25.42 -35.16 -78.59
N LYS A 400 25.74 -35.36 -79.87
CA LYS A 400 25.36 -36.57 -80.62
C LYS A 400 26.34 -37.73 -80.42
N GLU A 401 27.54 -37.46 -79.93
CA GLU A 401 28.57 -38.46 -79.59
C GLU A 401 28.46 -38.97 -78.14
N LEU A 402 27.71 -38.28 -77.29
CA LEU A 402 27.27 -38.71 -75.95
C LEU A 402 25.94 -39.47 -76.05
#